data_AF-A0A7Y3ELM3-F1
#
_entry.id   AF-A0A7Y3ELM3-F1
#
_cell.length_a   1.000
_cell.length_b   1.000
_cell.length_c   1.000
_cell.angle_alpha   90.00
_cell.angle_beta   90.00
_cell.angle_gamma   90.00
#
_symmetry.space_group_name_H-M   'P 1'
#
loop_
_entity.id
_entity.type
_entity.pdbx_description
1 polymer ?
#
loop_
_entity_poly.entity_id
_entity_poly.type
_entity_poly.pdbx_seq_one_letter_code
_entity_poly.pdbx_strand_id
1 'polypeptide(L)'
;IRQEATKCQDPEKAKLLAKNIDQAKLNKVYYDFFFEGFMLGLITKYLPILIFAAYVNEAYRTENLIKVFGREYVFKFDSSGSNPVLVGGVFWFIVSILLIYLCWFLIKRLYKKVMAKQAQPG
;
A
#
# COMPACT_ATOMS: atom_id res chain seq x y z
N ILE A 1 30.22 6.34 -28.71
CA ILE A 1 29.79 4.93 -28.49
C ILE A 1 29.35 4.24 -29.79
N ARG A 2 28.19 4.53 -30.41
CA ARG A 2 27.79 3.85 -31.68
C ARG A 2 28.72 4.17 -32.86
N GLN A 3 29.22 5.41 -32.93
CA GLN A 3 30.23 5.87 -33.91
C GLN A 3 31.64 5.32 -33.65
N GLU A 4 31.92 4.78 -32.46
CA GLU A 4 33.20 4.13 -32.16
C GLU A 4 33.19 2.66 -32.59
N ALA A 5 32.03 2.00 -32.54
CA ALA A 5 31.85 0.64 -33.07
C ALA A 5 32.10 0.56 -34.58
N THR A 6 31.75 1.62 -35.33
CA THR A 6 31.99 1.71 -36.79
C THR A 6 33.46 1.93 -37.17
N LYS A 7 34.33 2.24 -36.20
CA LYS A 7 35.78 2.42 -36.42
C LYS A 7 36.57 1.11 -36.27
N CYS A 8 35.93 0.01 -35.87
CA CYS A 8 36.59 -1.31 -35.84
C CYS A 8 36.86 -1.81 -37.27
N GLN A 9 38.11 -2.21 -37.54
CA GLN A 9 38.55 -2.75 -38.83
C GLN A 9 37.84 -4.06 -39.24
N ASP A 10 37.32 -4.80 -38.25
CA ASP A 10 36.58 -6.04 -38.47
C ASP A 10 35.05 -5.78 -38.54
N PRO A 11 34.43 -5.94 -39.72
CA PRO A 11 33.02 -5.63 -39.94
C PRO A 11 32.07 -6.53 -39.13
N GLU A 12 32.44 -7.78 -38.83
CA GLU A 12 31.58 -8.66 -38.01
C GLU A 12 31.60 -8.22 -36.55
N LYS A 13 32.78 -7.89 -36.03
CA LYS A 13 32.94 -7.39 -34.67
C LYS A 13 32.24 -6.05 -34.47
N ALA A 14 32.33 -5.14 -35.45
CA ALA A 14 31.62 -3.86 -35.44
C ALA A 14 30.09 -4.03 -35.35
N LYS A 15 29.53 -5.00 -36.09
CA LYS A 15 28.10 -5.31 -36.12
C LYS A 15 27.60 -5.86 -34.77
N LEU A 16 28.36 -6.78 -34.16
CA LEU A 16 28.03 -7.33 -32.84
C LEU A 16 28.10 -6.25 -31.75
N LEU A 17 29.11 -5.37 -31.82
CA LEU A 17 29.28 -4.28 -30.86
C LEU A 17 28.14 -3.26 -30.97
N ALA A 18 27.73 -2.90 -32.18
CA ALA A 18 26.57 -2.05 -32.42
C ALA A 18 25.25 -2.69 -31.91
N LYS A 19 25.06 -4.01 -32.10
CA LYS A 19 23.91 -4.75 -31.59
C LYS A 19 23.86 -4.74 -30.06
N ASN A 20 24.98 -4.99 -29.40
CA ASN A 20 25.08 -4.96 -27.94
C ASN A 20 24.79 -3.55 -27.38
N ILE A 21 25.28 -2.50 -28.04
CA ILE A 21 24.98 -1.11 -27.65
C ILE A 21 23.49 -0.81 -27.78
N ASP A 22 22.86 -1.22 -28.88
CA ASP A 22 21.41 -1.01 -29.07
C ASP A 22 20.59 -1.80 -28.05
N GLN A 23 20.96 -3.05 -27.77
CA GLN A 23 20.31 -3.86 -26.72
C GLN A 23 20.47 -3.23 -25.34
N ALA A 24 21.67 -2.75 -24.99
CA ALA A 24 21.91 -2.07 -23.72
C ALA A 24 21.07 -0.79 -23.59
N LYS A 25 20.95 -0.01 -24.67
CA LYS A 25 20.10 1.19 -24.69
C LYS A 25 18.63 0.85 -24.55
N LEU A 26 18.16 -0.20 -25.23
CA LEU A 26 16.78 -0.67 -25.12
C LEU A 26 16.46 -1.16 -23.70
N ASN A 27 17.37 -1.93 -23.10
CA ASN A 27 17.23 -2.41 -21.74
C ASN A 27 17.19 -1.25 -20.75
N LYS A 28 18.04 -0.23 -20.95
CA LYS A 28 18.03 0.98 -20.12
C LYS A 28 16.69 1.71 -20.20
N VAL A 29 16.16 1.95 -21.40
CA VAL A 29 14.87 2.63 -21.58
C VAL A 29 13.73 1.83 -20.94
N TYR A 30 13.76 0.49 -21.05
CA TYR A 30 12.79 -0.38 -20.39
C TYR A 30 12.84 -0.24 -18.87
N TYR A 31 14.04 -0.31 -18.28
CA TYR A 31 14.21 -0.15 -16.84
C TYR A 31 13.84 1.25 -16.37
N ASP A 32 14.22 2.30 -17.10
CA ASP A 32 13.87 3.68 -16.76
C ASP A 32 12.34 3.84 -16.70
N PHE A 33 11.59 3.32 -17.68
CA PHE A 33 10.13 3.38 -17.69
C PHE A 33 9.48 2.55 -16.57
N PHE A 34 10.03 1.36 -16.32
CA PHE A 34 9.56 0.51 -15.20
C PHE A 34 9.78 1.20 -13.85
N PHE A 35 10.99 1.73 -13.62
CA PHE A 35 11.33 2.43 -12.38
C PHE A 35 10.53 3.71 -12.22
N GLU A 36 10.29 4.45 -13.29
CA GLU A 36 9.45 5.65 -13.25
C GLU A 36 8.04 5.30 -12.77
N GLY A 37 7.39 4.32 -13.41
CA GLY A 37 6.06 3.87 -13.01
C GLY A 37 6.02 3.32 -11.59
N PHE A 38 7.03 2.54 -11.20
CA PHE A 38 7.14 1.96 -9.86
C PHE A 38 7.33 3.04 -8.78
N MET A 39 8.30 3.93 -8.95
CA MET A 39 8.61 5.01 -8.00
C MET A 39 7.45 5.98 -7.89
N LEU A 40 6.82 6.35 -9.02
CA LEU A 40 5.63 7.19 -9.01
C LEU A 40 4.49 6.51 -8.24
N GLY A 41 4.26 5.21 -8.46
CA GLY A 41 3.29 4.43 -7.70
C GLY A 41 3.60 4.36 -6.21
N LEU A 42 4.86 4.18 -5.84
CA LEU A 42 5.34 4.17 -4.46
C LEU A 42 5.04 5.49 -3.77
N ILE A 43 5.42 6.61 -4.39
CA ILE A 43 5.26 7.95 -3.82
C ILE A 43 3.80 8.38 -3.77
N THR A 44 3.00 8.09 -4.80
CA THR A 44 1.62 8.61 -4.88
C THR A 44 0.60 7.77 -4.11
N LYS A 45 0.80 6.45 -4.02
CA LYS A 45 -0.18 5.53 -3.41
C LYS A 45 0.27 5.03 -2.05
N TYR A 46 1.49 4.50 -1.96
CA TYR A 46 1.94 3.80 -0.77
C TYR A 46 2.50 4.74 0.30
N LEU A 47 3.25 5.76 -0.10
CA LEU A 47 3.87 6.70 0.82
C LEU A 47 2.85 7.44 1.71
N PRO A 48 1.71 7.97 1.21
CA PRO A 48 0.69 8.56 2.08
C PRO A 48 0.10 7.55 3.07
N ILE A 49 -0.13 6.30 2.64
CA ILE A 49 -0.66 5.24 3.50
C ILE A 49 0.34 4.90 4.61
N LEU A 50 1.62 4.78 4.28
CA LEU A 50 2.69 4.49 5.23
C LEU A 50 2.90 5.64 6.21
N ILE A 51 2.89 6.90 5.74
CA ILE A 51 2.96 8.08 6.60
C ILE A 51 1.77 8.11 7.56
N PHE A 52 0.57 7.85 7.07
CA PHE A 52 -0.62 7.84 7.92
C PHE A 52 -0.57 6.69 8.95
N ALA A 53 -0.12 5.50 8.54
CA ALA A 53 0.08 4.38 9.44
C ALA A 53 1.13 4.70 10.52
N ALA A 54 2.23 5.36 10.16
CA ALA A 54 3.24 5.82 11.10
C ALA A 54 2.68 6.88 12.06
N TYR A 55 1.88 7.82 11.56
CA TYR A 55 1.19 8.82 12.38
C TYR A 55 0.24 8.16 13.40
N VAL A 56 -0.59 7.20 12.96
CA VAL A 56 -1.47 6.44 13.85
C VAL A 56 -0.64 5.69 14.90
N ASN A 57 0.46 5.05 14.49
CA ASN A 57 1.34 4.36 15.43
C ASN A 57 1.90 5.30 16.51
N GLU A 58 2.34 6.50 16.12
CA GLU A 58 2.88 7.50 17.03
C GLU A 58 1.79 8.10 17.93
N ALA A 59 0.63 8.47 17.36
CA ALA A 59 -0.50 9.05 18.09
C ALA A 59 -1.03 8.10 19.18
N TYR A 60 -1.02 6.79 18.91
CA TYR A 60 -1.47 5.75 19.83
C TYR A 60 -0.31 5.05 20.56
N ARG A 61 0.88 5.65 20.64
CA ARG A 61 1.92 5.21 21.59
C ARG A 61 1.40 5.31 23.01
N THR A 62 1.83 4.40 23.87
CA THR A 62 1.46 4.36 25.30
C THR A 62 1.65 5.69 26.01
N GLU A 63 2.76 6.40 25.76
CA GLU A 63 3.05 7.73 26.33
C GLU A 63 1.97 8.77 25.96
N ASN A 64 1.57 8.81 24.69
CA ASN A 64 0.55 9.72 24.18
C ASN A 64 -0.85 9.31 24.68
N LEU A 65 -1.11 8.01 24.78
CA LEU A 65 -2.34 7.48 25.33
C LEU A 65 -2.53 7.83 26.80
N ILE A 66 -1.49 7.72 27.62
CA ILE A 66 -1.52 8.15 29.03
C ILE A 66 -1.81 9.66 29.07
N LYS A 67 -1.12 10.45 28.24
CA LYS A 67 -1.25 11.91 28.23
C LYS A 67 -2.65 12.40 27.84
N VAL A 68 -3.27 11.76 26.83
CA VAL A 68 -4.55 12.21 26.26
C VAL A 68 -5.75 11.50 26.90
N PHE A 69 -5.64 10.21 27.18
CA PHE A 69 -6.75 9.37 27.64
C PHE A 69 -6.60 8.87 29.08
N GLY A 70 -5.44 9.07 29.72
CA GLY A 70 -5.16 8.60 31.09
C GLY A 70 -5.03 7.07 31.20
N ARG A 71 -4.85 6.37 30.08
CA ARG A 71 -4.78 4.89 30.02
C ARG A 71 -3.67 4.48 29.07
N GLU A 72 -3.08 3.31 29.29
CA GLU A 72 -1.94 2.81 28.52
C GLU A 72 -2.33 2.09 27.22
N TYR A 73 -3.62 1.86 27.00
CA TYR A 73 -4.12 0.99 25.95
C TYR A 73 -5.34 1.57 25.23
N VAL A 74 -5.40 1.32 23.91
CA VAL A 74 -6.58 1.63 23.08
C VAL A 74 -7.68 0.61 23.34
N PHE A 75 -7.31 -0.67 23.31
CA PHE A 75 -8.20 -1.79 23.54
C PHE A 75 -7.43 -2.89 24.26
N LYS A 76 -8.03 -3.46 25.31
CA LYS A 76 -7.53 -4.63 26.01
C LYS A 76 -8.48 -5.80 25.75
N PHE A 77 -7.93 -6.94 25.35
CA PHE A 77 -8.67 -8.20 25.45
C PHE A 77 -8.35 -8.83 26.81
N ASP A 78 -9.39 -9.03 27.63
CA ASP A 78 -9.28 -9.93 28.78
C ASP A 78 -9.24 -11.36 28.24
N SER A 79 -8.04 -11.91 28.17
CA SER A 79 -7.85 -13.35 27.98
C SER A 79 -8.07 -14.03 29.33
N SER A 80 -8.65 -15.24 29.36
CA SER A 80 -8.80 -16.04 30.58
C SER A 80 -7.47 -16.45 31.26
N GLY A 81 -6.33 -15.95 30.79
CA GLY A 81 -5.00 -16.11 31.38
C GLY A 81 -4.42 -14.77 31.83
N SER A 82 -3.56 -14.81 32.84
CA SER A 82 -3.07 -13.71 33.69
C SER A 82 -2.41 -12.49 33.02
N ASN A 83 -2.36 -12.42 31.69
CA ASN A 83 -1.73 -11.32 30.96
C ASN A 83 -2.71 -10.74 29.92
N PRO A 84 -3.17 -9.49 30.10
CA PRO A 84 -4.03 -8.83 29.13
C PRO A 84 -3.28 -8.61 27.82
N VAL A 85 -3.91 -8.95 26.69
CA VAL A 85 -3.34 -8.69 25.36
C VAL A 85 -3.65 -7.25 24.99
N LEU A 86 -2.60 -6.42 24.95
CA LEU A 86 -2.68 -5.03 24.52
C LEU A 86 -2.69 -4.98 22.99
N VAL A 87 -3.74 -4.38 22.43
CA VAL A 87 -3.87 -4.22 20.98
C VAL A 87 -3.19 -2.92 20.55
N GLY A 88 -2.23 -3.01 19.63
CA GLY A 88 -1.54 -1.85 19.07
C GLY A 88 -2.49 -0.94 18.26
N GLY A 89 -2.23 0.37 18.29
CA GLY A 89 -3.10 1.38 17.66
C GLY A 89 -3.30 1.19 16.15
N VAL A 90 -2.25 0.83 15.41
CA VAL A 90 -2.35 0.56 13.96
C VAL A 90 -3.24 -0.63 13.65
N PHE A 91 -3.13 -1.70 14.44
CA PHE A 91 -3.99 -2.88 14.27
C PHE A 91 -5.46 -2.52 14.51
N TRP A 92 -5.75 -1.82 15.60
CA TRP A 92 -7.11 -1.39 15.91
C TRP A 92 -7.69 -0.41 14.87
N PHE A 93 -6.84 0.45 14.30
CA PHE A 93 -7.22 1.34 13.20
C PHE A 93 -7.65 0.56 11.95
N ILE A 94 -6.89 -0.47 11.55
CA ILE A 94 -7.24 -1.33 10.42
C ILE A 94 -8.57 -2.05 10.68
N VAL A 95 -8.76 -2.60 11.89
CA VAL A 95 -10.03 -3.26 12.27
C VAL A 95 -11.19 -2.26 12.20
N SER A 96 -11.00 -1.03 12.66
CA SER A 96 -12.03 0.02 12.61
C SER A 96 -12.45 0.35 11.17
N ILE A 97 -11.50 0.44 10.22
CA ILE A 97 -11.81 0.63 8.80
C ILE A 97 -12.63 -0.55 8.26
N LEU A 98 -12.23 -1.79 8.55
CA LEU A 98 -12.95 -2.98 8.10
C LEU A 98 -14.39 -3.01 8.64
N LEU A 99 -14.59 -2.64 9.90
CA LEU A 99 -15.91 -2.53 10.51
C LEU A 99 -16.78 -1.47 9.83
N ILE A 100 -16.22 -0.31 9.46
CA ILE A 100 -16.96 0.73 8.73
C ILE A 100 -17.44 0.22 7.37
N TYR A 101 -16.58 -0.46 6.62
CA TYR A 101 -16.96 -1.06 5.34
C TYR A 101 -18.03 -2.15 5.51
N LEU A 102 -17.90 -2.98 6.54
CA LEU A 102 -18.86 -4.02 6.86
C LEU A 102 -20.22 -3.43 7.26
N CYS A 103 -20.24 -2.37 8.07
CA CYS A 103 -21.44 -1.61 8.39
C CYS A 103 -22.10 -1.04 7.12
N TRP A 104 -21.33 -0.40 6.24
CA TRP A 104 -21.84 0.11 4.96
C TRP A 104 -22.45 -0.98 4.08
N PHE A 105 -21.81 -2.16 4.04
CA PHE A 105 -22.32 -3.31 3.32
C PHE A 105 -23.64 -3.82 3.92
N LEU A 106 -23.72 -3.97 5.25
CA LEU A 106 -24.93 -4.38 5.96
C LEU A 106 -26.06 -3.38 5.76
N ILE A 107 -25.78 -2.07 5.88
CA ILE A 107 -26.73 -1.00 5.64
C ILE A 107 -27.31 -1.13 4.22
N LYS A 108 -26.47 -1.19 3.19
CA LYS A 108 -26.93 -1.38 1.79
C LYS A 108 -27.78 -2.65 1.64
N ARG A 109 -27.39 -3.75 2.29
CA ARG A 109 -28.12 -5.02 2.25
C ARG A 109 -29.49 -4.92 2.93
N LEU A 110 -29.59 -4.23 4.05
CA LEU A 110 -30.83 -4.00 4.78
C LEU A 110 -31.75 -3.04 4.01
N TYR A 111 -31.23 -1.94 3.48
CA TYR A 111 -31.99 -1.02 2.63
C TYR A 111 -32.61 -1.72 1.42
N LYS A 112 -31.86 -2.59 0.73
CA LYS A 112 -32.39 -3.39 -0.39
C LYS A 112 -33.53 -4.32 0.06
N LYS A 113 -33.39 -4.98 1.21
CA LYS A 113 -34.44 -5.86 1.75
C LYS A 113 -35.71 -5.10 2.12
N VAL A 114 -35.58 -3.92 2.71
CA VAL A 114 -36.73 -3.07 3.09
C VAL A 114 -37.46 -2.58 1.84
N MET A 115 -36.73 -2.08 0.84
CA MET A 115 -37.33 -1.61 -0.42
C MET A 115 -38.00 -2.75 -1.22
N ALA A 116 -37.40 -3.94 -1.24
CA ALA A 116 -38.01 -5.10 -1.90
C ALA A 116 -39.31 -5.56 -1.22
N LYS A 117 -39.43 -5.38 0.11
CA LYS A 117 -40.65 -5.70 0.87
C LYS A 117 -41.77 -4.66 0.67
N GLN A 118 -41.44 -3.42 0.30
CA GLN A 118 -42.41 -2.37 -0.04
C GLN A 118 -42.90 -2.44 -1.50
N ALA A 119 -42.22 -3.18 -2.37
CA ALA A 119 -42.55 -3.31 -3.80
C ALA A 119 -43.53 -4.46 -4.12
N GLN A 120 -43.98 -5.23 -3.13
CA GLN A 120 -45.10 -6.16 -3.27
C GLN A 120 -46.31 -5.59 -2.51
N PRO A 121 -47.20 -4.81 -3.15
CA PRO A 121 -48.52 -4.56 -2.60
C PRO A 121 -49.32 -5.87 -2.72
N GLY A 122 -49.98 -6.26 -1.63
CA GLY A 122 -50.95 -7.35 -1.64
C GLY A 122 -52.19 -7.03 -2.48
#